data_AF-E9PKC8-F1
#
_entry.id   AF-E9PKC8-F1
#
_cell.length_a   1.000
_cell.length_b   1.000
_cell.length_c   1.000
_cell.angle_alpha   90.00
_cell.angle_beta   90.00
_cell.angle_gamma   90.00
#
_symmetry.space_group_name_H-M   'P 1'
#
loop_
_entity.id
_entity.type
_entity.pdbx_description
1 polymer ?
#
loop_
_entity_poly.entity_id
_entity_poly.type
_entity_poly.pdbx_seq_one_letter_code
_entity_poly.pdbx_strand_id
1 'polypeptide(L)' 'MKQLKRKRKSNFSVQETQTLLKEITKRKEVIFSKQLNTTINVMKRMAWEEIAQCVNAVGEGEQRTGTEVKR' A
#
# COMPACT_ATOMS: atom_id res chain seq x y z
N MET A 1 -18.58 -3.81 -25.38
CA MET A 1 -17.73 -3.26 -24.31
C MET A 1 -16.39 -3.98 -24.33
N LYS A 2 -15.28 -3.33 -24.69
CA LYS A 2 -13.95 -3.96 -24.67
C LYS A 2 -13.59 -4.24 -23.20
N GLN A 3 -13.53 -5.51 -22.82
CA GLN A 3 -12.92 -5.90 -21.55
C GLN A 3 -11.43 -5.55 -21.64
N LEU A 4 -11.01 -4.49 -20.94
CA LEU A 4 -9.60 -4.20 -20.72
C LEU A 4 -9.04 -5.38 -19.92
N LYS A 5 -8.30 -6.27 -20.58
CA LYS A 5 -7.56 -7.35 -19.90
C LYS A 5 -6.69 -6.69 -18.84
N ARG A 6 -6.98 -6.94 -17.56
CA ARG A 6 -6.15 -6.50 -16.44
C ARG A 6 -4.76 -7.08 -16.64
N LYS A 7 -3.82 -6.25 -17.11
CA LYS A 7 -2.41 -6.63 -17.16
C LYS A 7 -1.93 -6.82 -15.72
N ARG A 8 -1.27 -7.94 -15.45
CA ARG A 8 -0.63 -8.17 -14.15
C ARG A 8 0.42 -7.08 -13.97
N LYS A 9 0.39 -6.42 -12.81
CA LYS A 9 1.43 -5.48 -12.40
C LYS A 9 2.75 -6.24 -12.19
N SER A 10 3.86 -5.58 -12.47
CA SER A 10 5.18 -6.11 -12.18
C SER A 10 5.32 -6.37 -10.68
N ASN A 11 6.17 -7.36 -10.36
CA ASN A 11 6.54 -7.62 -8.97
C ASN A 11 7.23 -6.37 -8.39
N PHE A 12 7.17 -6.23 -7.06
CA PHE A 12 7.89 -5.15 -6.38
C PHE A 12 9.39 -5.27 -6.60
N SER A 13 10.05 -4.15 -6.90
CA SER A 13 11.51 -4.06 -6.90
C SER A 13 12.06 -4.21 -5.47
N VAL A 14 13.38 -4.40 -5.34
CA VAL A 14 14.04 -4.45 -4.02
C VAL A 14 13.84 -3.14 -3.26
N GLN A 15 13.91 -2.01 -3.95
CA GLN A 15 13.74 -0.68 -3.36
C GLN A 15 12.28 -0.42 -2.93
N GLU A 16 11.31 -0.82 -3.75
CA GLU A 16 9.90 -0.75 -3.40
C GLU A 16 9.60 -1.63 -2.18
N THR A 17 10.17 -2.84 -2.13
CA THR A 17 10.00 -3.78 -1.01
C THR A 17 10.62 -3.23 0.29
N GLN A 18 11.82 -2.65 0.23
CA GLN A 18 12.46 -2.03 1.39
C GLN A 18 11.66 -0.83 1.90
N THR A 19 11.14 0.00 0.98
CA THR A 19 10.29 1.15 1.32
C THR A 19 8.99 0.68 1.98
N LEU A 20 8.35 -0.34 1.40
CA LEU A 20 7.16 -0.96 1.95
C LEU A 20 7.38 -1.46 3.39
N LEU A 21 8.42 -2.25 3.63
CA LEU A 21 8.74 -2.78 4.96
C LEU A 21 9.04 -1.67 5.98
N LYS A 22 9.77 -0.63 5.56
CA LYS A 22 10.09 0.52 6.40
C LYS A 22 8.83 1.28 6.83
N GLU A 23 7.95 1.58 5.87
CA GLU A 23 6.75 2.38 6.16
C GLU A 23 5.68 1.57 6.92
N ILE A 24 5.58 0.25 6.71
CA ILE A 24 4.77 -0.65 7.55
C ILE A 24 5.30 -0.67 8.99
N THR A 25 6.61 -0.80 9.16
CA THR A 25 7.23 -0.82 10.51
C THR A 25 6.95 0.49 11.25
N LYS A 26 7.06 1.63 10.56
CA LYS A 26 6.78 2.96 11.11
C LYS A 26 5.32 3.13 11.56
N ARG A 27 4.37 2.49 10.88
CA ARG A 27 2.92 2.60 11.15
C ARG A 27 2.32 1.33 11.78
N LYS A 28 3.16 0.46 12.34
CA LYS A 28 2.79 -0.87 12.84
C LYS A 28 1.61 -0.81 13.81
N GLU A 29 1.62 0.15 14.73
CA GLU A 29 0.56 0.28 15.75
C GLU A 29 -0.82 0.56 15.15
N VAL A 30 -0.89 1.40 14.10
CA VAL A 30 -2.14 1.73 13.43
C VAL A 30 -2.61 0.57 12.55
N ILE A 31 -1.70 0.04 11.73
CA ILE A 31 -2.00 -1.03 10.75
C ILE A 31 -2.46 -2.31 11.44
N PHE A 32 -1.76 -2.70 12.51
CA PHE A 32 -2.03 -3.92 13.27
C PHE A 32 -2.86 -3.67 14.54
N SER A 33 -3.44 -2.47 14.69
CA SER A 33 -4.36 -2.19 15.80
C SER A 33 -5.51 -3.21 15.78
N LYS A 34 -5.82 -3.80 16.94
CA LYS A 34 -6.96 -4.70 17.12
C LYS A 34 -8.30 -3.96 17.23
N GLN A 35 -8.28 -2.63 17.33
CA GLN A 35 -9.49 -1.83 17.45
C GLN A 35 -10.28 -1.81 16.13
N LEU A 36 -11.61 -1.84 16.26
CA LEU A 36 -12.56 -1.98 15.16
C LEU A 36 -13.58 -0.82 15.11
N ASN A 37 -13.18 0.37 15.55
CA ASN A 37 -14.03 1.56 15.43
C ASN A 37 -13.81 2.28 14.08
N THR A 38 -14.79 3.10 13.68
CA THR A 38 -14.78 3.83 12.40
C THR A 38 -13.51 4.67 12.21
N THR A 39 -13.09 5.38 13.26
CA THR A 39 -11.89 6.22 13.25
C THR A 39 -10.64 5.40 12.94
N ILE A 40 -10.42 4.30 13.65
CA ILE A 40 -9.27 3.40 13.43
C ILE A 40 -9.32 2.77 12.04
N ASN A 41 -10.50 2.42 11.54
CA ASN A 41 -10.64 1.87 10.19
C ASN A 41 -10.26 2.91 9.12
N VAL A 42 -10.63 4.17 9.30
CA VAL A 42 -10.20 5.28 8.44
C VAL A 42 -8.69 5.48 8.54
N MET A 43 -8.12 5.48 9.75
CA MET A 43 -6.67 5.61 9.96
C MET A 43 -5.88 4.47 9.31
N LYS A 44 -6.34 3.22 9.42
CA LYS A 44 -5.75 2.06 8.73
C LYS A 44 -5.76 2.25 7.22
N ARG A 45 -6.90 2.67 6.66
CA ARG A 45 -7.03 2.92 5.22
C ARG A 45 -6.06 4.02 4.77
N MET A 46 -5.99 5.13 5.50
CA MET A 46 -5.08 6.23 5.21
C MET A 46 -3.61 5.80 5.31
N ALA A 47 -3.26 5.01 6.34
CA ALA A 47 -1.90 4.48 6.50
C ALA A 47 -1.47 3.62 5.29
N TRP A 48 -2.37 2.76 4.78
CA TRP A 48 -2.08 1.98 3.59
C TRP A 48 -1.98 2.84 2.32
N GLU A 49 -2.79 3.88 2.19
CA GLU A 49 -2.72 4.81 1.07
C GLU A 49 -1.41 5.62 1.08
N GLU A 50 -0.98 6.10 2.24
CA GLU A 50 0.32 6.75 2.40
C GLU A 50 1.48 5.81 2.07
N ILE A 51 1.43 4.55 2.53
CA ILE A 51 2.44 3.54 2.17
C ILE A 51 2.51 3.37 0.66
N ALA A 52 1.35 3.29 -0.01
CA ALA A 52 1.30 3.16 -1.45
C ALA A 52 1.89 4.38 -2.16
N GLN A 53 1.61 5.60 -1.67
CA GLN A 53 2.25 6.82 -2.19
C GLN A 53 3.78 6.78 -2.03
N CYS A 54 4.29 6.34 -0.88
CA CYS A 54 5.73 6.22 -0.66
C CYS A 54 6.37 5.18 -1.59
N VAL A 55 5.72 4.03 -1.78
CA VAL A 55 6.19 2.98 -2.70
C VAL A 55 6.15 3.48 -4.15
N ASN A 56 5.10 4.17 -4.55
CA ASN A 56 4.97 4.73 -5.89
C ASN A 56 5.98 5.86 -6.17
N ALA A 57 6.39 6.60 -5.15
CA ALA A 57 7.39 7.65 -5.27
C ALA A 57 8.80 7.11 -5.56
N VAL A 58 9.09 5.87 -5.14
CA VAL A 58 10.37 5.19 -5.42
C VAL A 58 10.28 4.22 -6.61
N GLY A 59 9.08 3.96 -7.11
CA GLY A 59 8.84 3.05 -8.23
C GLY A 59 8.92 3.76 -9.59
N GLU A 60 9.45 3.06 -10.60
CA GLU A 60 9.53 3.58 -11.97
C GLU A 60 8.23 3.30 -12.75
N GLY A 61 7.18 4.08 -12.46
CA GLY A 61 6.01 4.22 -13.32
C GLY A 61 4.80 3.33 -13.01
N GLU A 62 4.91 2.35 -12.11
CA GLU A 62 3.77 1.51 -11.73
C GLU A 62 3.09 1.98 -10.43
N GLN A 63 1.99 2.73 -10.58
CA GLN A 63 1.21 3.23 -9.44
C GLN A 63 0.41 2.09 -8.80
N ARG A 64 0.59 1.88 -7.50
CA ARG A 64 -0.19 0.94 -6.67
C ARG A 64 -1.07 1.71 -5.68
N THR A 65 -2.21 1.15 -5.34
CA THR A 65 -3.15 1.70 -4.35
C THR A 65 -2.89 1.10 -2.97
N GLY A 66 -3.37 1.73 -1.89
CA GLY A 66 -3.23 1.15 -0.55
C GLY A 66 -3.77 -0.28 -0.45
N THR A 67 -4.80 -0.63 -1.23
CA THR A 67 -5.35 -1.99 -1.26
C THR A 67 -4.42 -3.02 -1.93
N GLU A 68 -3.64 -2.62 -2.92
CA GLU A 68 -2.71 -3.51 -3.63
C GLU A 68 -1.44 -3.76 -2.83
N VAL A 69 -1.04 -2.77 -2.02
CA VAL A 69 0.16 -2.83 -1.18
C VAL A 69 -0.10 -3.58 0.13
N LYS A 70 -1.36 -3.65 0.57
CA LYS A 70 -1.81 -4.46 1.71
C LYS A 70 -1.84 -5.98 1.42
N ARG A 71 -1.91 -6.37 0.16
CA ARG A 71 -2.25 -7.73 -0.29
C ARG A 71 -1.16 -8.75 0.04
#